data_AF-A0AAU0S282-F1
#
_entry.id   AF-A0AAU0S282-F1
#
_cell.length_a   1.000
_cell.length_b   1.000
_cell.length_c   1.000
_cell.angle_alpha   90.00
_cell.angle_beta   90.00
_cell.angle_gamma   90.00
#
_symmetry.space_group_name_H-M   'P 1'
#
loop_
_entity.id
_entity.type
_entity.pdbx_description
1 polymer ?
#
loop_
_entity_poly.entity_id
_entity_poly.type
_entity_poly.pdbx_seq_one_letter_code
_entity_poly.pdbx_strand_id
1 'polypeptide(L)'
;MMKKERDLQAKARVLRTLLEKYAISDSDVKEAYEWIKSLLDEAEAGQINEPMKFPYGWIFFRGENNLPAYPDLCGAAADFADVLEKIR
;
A
#
# COMPACT_ATOMS: atom_id res chain seq x y z
N MET A 1 -4.74 -16.92 -13.50
CA MET A 1 -4.30 -15.65 -12.90
C MET A 1 -4.88 -14.51 -13.70
N MET A 2 -5.88 -13.83 -13.12
CA MET A 2 -6.61 -12.76 -13.79
C MET A 2 -5.70 -11.54 -13.98
N LYS A 3 -5.97 -10.70 -14.98
CA LYS A 3 -5.18 -9.48 -15.27
C LYS A 3 -5.09 -8.55 -14.05
N LYS A 4 -6.14 -8.50 -13.21
CA LYS A 4 -6.21 -7.63 -12.04
C LYS A 4 -5.47 -8.14 -10.81
N GLU A 5 -5.36 -9.45 -10.61
CA GLU A 5 -4.51 -10.03 -9.55
C GLU A 5 -3.04 -9.63 -9.78
N ARG A 6 -2.60 -9.68 -11.05
CA ARG A 6 -1.26 -9.20 -11.44
C ARG A 6 -1.08 -7.69 -11.24
N ASP A 7 -2.15 -6.93 -11.40
CA ASP A 7 -2.15 -5.48 -11.18
C ASP A 7 -2.04 -5.16 -9.69
N LEU A 8 -2.83 -5.82 -8.83
CA LEU A 8 -2.74 -5.66 -7.38
C LEU A 8 -1.35 -6.01 -6.86
N GLN A 9 -0.78 -7.15 -7.30
CA GLN A 9 0.58 -7.55 -6.95
C GLN A 9 1.61 -6.50 -7.38
N ALA A 10 1.46 -5.92 -8.58
CA ALA A 10 2.35 -4.87 -9.05
C ALA A 10 2.23 -3.60 -8.20
N LYS A 11 1.00 -3.16 -7.86
CA LYS A 11 0.79 -2.01 -6.98
C LYS A 11 1.30 -2.24 -5.56
N ALA A 12 1.12 -3.44 -5.02
CA ALA A 12 1.66 -3.83 -3.72
C ALA A 12 3.20 -3.72 -3.67
N ARG A 13 3.89 -4.23 -4.70
CA ARG A 13 5.35 -4.13 -4.82
C ARG A 13 5.84 -2.69 -4.91
N VAL A 14 5.15 -1.85 -5.68
CA VAL A 14 5.48 -0.42 -5.78
C VAL A 14 5.34 0.26 -4.43
N LEU A 15 4.21 0.05 -3.74
CA LEU A 15 3.96 0.60 -2.41
C LEU A 15 5.01 0.11 -1.40
N ARG A 16 5.33 -1.19 -1.37
CA ARG A 16 6.39 -1.74 -0.51
C ARG A 16 7.72 -1.07 -0.78
N THR A 17 8.13 -0.96 -2.04
CA THR A 17 9.43 -0.39 -2.41
C THR A 17 9.58 1.04 -1.88
N LEU A 18 8.53 1.85 -1.95
CA LEU A 18 8.55 3.23 -1.45
C LEU A 18 8.55 3.27 0.08
N LEU A 19 7.75 2.43 0.74
CA LEU A 19 7.75 2.29 2.20
C LEU A 19 9.15 1.90 2.71
N GLU A 20 9.77 0.88 2.14
CA GLU A 20 11.11 0.42 2.52
C GLU A 20 12.18 1.48 2.27
N LYS A 21 12.10 2.20 1.14
CA LYS A 21 13.02 3.30 0.81
C LYS A 21 12.98 4.40 1.87
N TYR A 22 11.79 4.86 2.24
CA TYR A 22 11.63 6.02 3.13
C TYR A 22 11.71 5.64 4.62
N ALA A 23 11.37 4.39 5.00
CA ALA A 23 11.51 3.88 6.36
C ALA A 23 12.95 3.86 6.89
N ILE A 24 13.96 3.95 6.01
CA ILE A 24 15.37 4.07 6.41
C ILE A 24 15.62 5.38 7.16
N SER A 25 14.91 6.45 6.80
CA SER A 25 15.16 7.81 7.28
C SER A 25 14.01 8.43 8.06
N ASP A 26 12.81 7.85 7.99
CA ASP A 26 11.60 8.39 8.60
C ASP A 26 10.87 7.32 9.43
N SER A 27 10.69 7.62 10.72
CA SER A 27 10.05 6.70 11.68
C SER A 27 8.56 6.53 11.43
N ASP A 28 7.87 7.56 10.95
CA ASP A 28 6.43 7.50 10.68
C ASP A 28 6.18 6.60 9.47
N VAL A 29 7.05 6.69 8.46
CA VAL A 29 6.99 5.78 7.30
C VAL A 29 7.32 4.35 7.70
N LYS A 30 8.28 4.17 8.62
CA LYS A 30 8.59 2.84 9.17
C LYS A 30 7.39 2.24 9.92
N GLU A 31 6.73 3.01 10.77
CA GLU A 31 5.53 2.56 11.49
C GLU A 31 4.39 2.22 10.53
N ALA A 32 4.16 3.05 9.52
CA ALA A 32 3.21 2.76 8.45
C ALA A 32 3.55 1.45 7.72
N TYR A 33 4.82 1.20 7.42
CA TYR A 33 5.24 -0.04 6.79
C TYR A 33 4.93 -1.24 7.69
N GLU A 34 5.25 -1.17 8.97
CA GLU A 34 5.00 -2.27 9.92
C GLU A 34 3.51 -2.63 10.01
N TRP A 35 2.60 -1.65 9.97
CA TRP A 35 1.16 -1.91 9.99
C TRP A 35 0.63 -2.52 8.69
N ILE A 36 1.17 -2.11 7.54
CA ILE A 36 0.62 -2.49 6.24
C ILE A 36 1.28 -3.76 5.68
N LYS A 37 2.46 -4.15 6.19
CA LYS A 37 3.29 -5.23 5.65
C LYS A 37 2.53 -6.54 5.41
N SER A 38 1.72 -7.00 6.35
CA SER A 38 0.96 -8.26 6.19
C SER A 38 0.01 -8.20 4.98
N LEU A 39 -0.67 -7.07 4.78
CA LEU A 39 -1.56 -6.89 3.64
C LEU A 39 -0.80 -6.87 2.31
N LEU A 40 0.41 -6.30 2.28
CA LEU A 40 1.28 -6.34 1.10
C LEU A 40 1.78 -7.75 0.83
N ASP A 41 2.15 -8.51 1.86
CA ASP A 41 2.57 -9.91 1.73
C ASP A 41 1.43 -10.76 1.12
N GLU A 42 0.19 -10.62 1.63
CA GLU A 42 -0.99 -11.30 1.11
C GLU A 42 -1.32 -10.90 -0.34
N ALA A 43 -1.26 -9.59 -0.64
CA ALA A 43 -1.49 -9.07 -1.98
C ALA A 43 -0.45 -9.63 -2.97
N GLU A 44 0.84 -9.61 -2.61
CA GLU A 44 1.93 -10.11 -3.43
C GLU A 44 1.89 -11.62 -3.65
N ALA A 45 1.45 -12.38 -2.64
CA ALA A 45 1.21 -13.82 -2.73
C ALA A 45 -0.03 -14.17 -3.57
N GLY A 46 -0.87 -13.18 -3.93
CA GLY A 46 -2.12 -13.41 -4.65
C GLY A 46 -3.19 -14.06 -3.77
N GLN A 47 -3.13 -13.85 -2.46
CA GLN A 47 -4.09 -14.41 -1.49
C GLN A 47 -5.36 -13.55 -1.36
N ILE A 48 -5.33 -12.31 -1.86
CA ILE A 48 -6.49 -11.43 -1.92
C ILE A 48 -7.24 -11.67 -3.23
N ASN A 49 -8.40 -12.32 -3.12
CA ASN A 49 -9.25 -12.72 -4.24
C ASN A 49 -10.61 -12.01 -4.27
N GLU A 50 -10.95 -11.26 -3.21
CA GLU A 50 -12.17 -10.47 -3.13
C GLU A 50 -11.84 -8.99 -2.89
N PRO A 51 -12.65 -8.06 -3.44
CA PRO A 51 -12.40 -6.64 -3.26
C PRO A 51 -12.68 -6.24 -1.81
N MET A 52 -11.78 -5.45 -1.24
CA MET A 52 -11.88 -4.97 0.14
C MET A 52 -11.47 -3.51 0.25
N LYS A 53 -12.03 -2.80 1.23
CA LYS A 53 -11.65 -1.42 1.54
C LYS A 53 -10.21 -1.39 2.08
N PHE A 54 -9.41 -0.41 1.64
CA PHE A 54 -8.07 -0.23 2.20
C PHE A 54 -8.15 0.27 3.67
N PRO A 55 -7.78 -0.57 4.67
CA PRO A 55 -8.03 -0.23 6.07
C PRO A 55 -7.09 0.86 6.61
N TYR A 56 -5.99 1.12 5.88
CA TYR A 56 -4.90 1.99 6.30
C TYR A 56 -4.87 3.35 5.59
N GLY A 57 -5.91 3.69 4.82
CA GLY A 57 -5.96 4.97 4.11
C GLY A 57 -5.83 6.19 5.02
N TRP A 58 -6.25 6.07 6.29
CA TRP A 58 -6.13 7.16 7.25
C TRP A 58 -4.67 7.59 7.49
N ILE A 59 -3.71 6.67 7.42
CA ILE A 59 -2.28 6.94 7.63
C ILE A 59 -1.75 7.85 6.53
N PHE A 60 -2.17 7.65 5.28
CA PHE A 60 -1.63 8.39 4.13
C PHE A 60 -2.35 9.71 3.87
N PHE A 61 -3.57 9.88 4.37
CA PHE A 61 -4.49 10.94 3.92
C PHE A 61 -5.07 11.84 5.02
N ARG A 62 -4.81 11.60 6.31
CA ARG A 62 -5.34 12.43 7.41
C ARG A 62 -4.38 13.49 7.98
N GLY A 63 -3.10 13.46 7.62
CA GLY A 63 -2.14 14.49 8.03
C GLY A 63 -1.71 14.44 9.51
N GLU A 64 -1.91 13.30 10.17
CA GLU A 64 -1.50 13.08 11.56
C GLU A 64 -0.04 12.59 11.69
N ASN A 65 0.69 12.51 10.58
CA ASN A 65 2.07 12.02 10.47
C ASN A 65 2.80 12.72 9.29
N ASN A 66 4.07 12.40 9.08
CA ASN A 66 4.88 12.97 7.99
C ASN A 66 4.67 12.33 6.60
N LEU A 67 3.81 11.31 6.45
CA LEU A 67 3.62 10.64 5.15
C LEU A 67 3.18 11.57 4.01
N PRO A 68 2.36 12.63 4.22
CA PRO A 68 2.03 13.59 3.17
C PRO A 68 3.23 14.33 2.55
N ALA A 69 4.41 14.32 3.20
CA ALA A 69 5.64 14.85 2.63
C ALA A 69 6.18 14.01 1.45
N TYR A 70 5.65 12.79 1.27
CA TYR A 70 6.05 11.82 0.24
C TYR A 70 4.91 11.61 -0.76
N PRO A 71 4.74 12.51 -1.74
CA PRO A 71 3.60 12.46 -2.67
C PRO A 71 3.60 11.21 -3.56
N ASP A 72 4.78 10.64 -3.86
CA ASP A 72 4.92 9.38 -4.58
C ASP A 72 4.44 8.19 -3.74
N LEU A 73 4.76 8.17 -2.44
CA LEU A 73 4.26 7.17 -1.50
C LEU A 73 2.74 7.25 -1.35
N CYS A 74 2.19 8.45 -1.15
CA CYS A 74 0.74 8.66 -1.08
C CYS A 74 0.05 8.26 -2.39
N GLY A 75 0.65 8.56 -3.55
CA GLY A 75 0.15 8.14 -4.85
C GLY A 75 0.13 6.62 -5.00
N ALA A 76 1.20 5.93 -4.60
CA ALA A 76 1.25 4.47 -4.62
C ALA A 76 0.22 3.83 -3.67
N ALA A 77 -0.02 4.43 -2.51
CA ALA A 77 -1.05 3.98 -1.58
C ALA A 77 -2.47 4.14 -2.16
N ALA A 78 -2.73 5.26 -2.85
CA ALA A 78 -4.01 5.49 -3.53
C ALA A 78 -4.22 4.50 -4.69
N ASP A 79 -3.20 4.27 -5.51
CA ASP A 79 -3.24 3.30 -6.61
C ASP A 79 -3.49 1.87 -6.09
N PHE A 80 -2.81 1.48 -5.00
CA PHE A 80 -3.02 0.18 -4.36
C PHE A 80 -4.44 0.05 -3.83
N ALA A 81 -4.95 1.06 -3.12
CA ALA A 81 -6.31 1.08 -2.60
C ALA A 81 -7.36 0.97 -3.71
N ASP A 82 -7.18 1.70 -4.82
CA ASP A 82 -8.12 1.69 -5.95
C ASP A 82 -8.24 0.29 -6.58
N VAL A 83 -7.10 -0.40 -6.77
CA VAL A 83 -7.09 -1.75 -7.32
C VAL A 83 -7.63 -2.78 -6.32
N LEU A 84 -7.26 -2.66 -5.05
CA LEU A 84 -7.75 -3.53 -3.97
C LEU A 84 -9.28 -3.49 -3.85
N GLU A 85 -9.87 -2.31 -3.96
CA GLU A 85 -11.32 -2.10 -3.85
C GLU A 85 -12.11 -2.57 -5.09
N LYS A 86 -11.42 -2.88 -6.20
CA LYS A 86 -12.02 -3.22 -7.50
C LYS A 86 -11.60 -4.57 -8.06
N ILE A 87 -10.83 -5.36 -7.31
CA ILE A 87 -10.44 -6.70 -7.72
C ILE A 87 -11.71 -7.54 -7.94
N ARG A 88 -11.94 -7.95 -9.18
CA ARG A 88 -13.08 -8.74 -9.67
C ARG A 88 -12.67 -9.42 -10.94
#